data_AF-A0A3D0PUF4-F1
#
_entry.id   AF-A0A3D0PUF4-F1
#
_cell.length_a   1.000
_cell.length_b   1.000
_cell.length_c   1.000
_cell.angle_alpha   90.00
_cell.angle_beta   90.00
_cell.angle_gamma   90.00
#
_symmetry.space_group_name_H-M   'P 1'
#
loop_
_entity.id
_entity.type
_entity.pdbx_description
1 polymer ?
#
loop_
_entity_poly.entity_id
_entity_poly.type
_entity_poly.pdbx_seq_one_letter_code
_entity_poly.pdbx_strand_id
1 'polypeptide(L)' 'MTTKEKAKLIKQAGKIYTLGLTVERRREKLRRLVEKKVPYDSPQMKQALSEFETADEEWKRLEQEHLDYKRQLGIDP' A
#
# COMPACT_ATOMS: atom_id res chain seq x y z
N MET A 1 20.69 -7.71 -16.09
CA MET A 1 20.07 -6.49 -15.53
C MET A 1 20.98 -5.29 -15.75
N THR A 2 20.46 -4.22 -16.34
CA THR A 2 21.17 -2.95 -16.57
C THR A 2 21.11 -2.02 -15.35
N THR A 3 21.98 -0.99 -15.31
CA THR A 3 21.96 0.02 -14.25
C THR A 3 20.61 0.77 -14.18
N LYS A 4 19.98 1.00 -15.34
CA LYS A 4 18.66 1.66 -15.42
C LYS A 4 17.55 0.80 -14.83
N GLU A 5 17.55 -0.51 -15.14
CA GLU A 5 16.59 -1.46 -14.58
C GLU A 5 16.73 -1.57 -13.06
N LYS A 6 17.97 -1.68 -12.57
CA LYS A 6 18.25 -1.70 -11.13
C LYS A 6 17.76 -0.43 -10.43
N ALA A 7 18.02 0.74 -11.00
CA ALA A 7 17.55 2.01 -10.45
C ALA A 7 16.01 2.10 -10.40
N LYS A 8 15.33 1.59 -11.43
CA LYS A 8 13.86 1.53 -11.46
C LYS A 8 13.30 0.61 -10.37
N LEU A 9 13.88 -0.58 -10.19
CA LEU A 9 13.48 -1.52 -9.13
C LEU A 9 13.64 -0.90 -7.74
N ILE A 10 14.79 -0.26 -7.46
CA ILE A 10 15.04 0.41 -6.18
C ILE A 10 14.02 1.53 -5.95
N LYS A 11 13.73 2.34 -6.98
CA LYS A 11 12.74 3.42 -6.88
C LYS A 11 11.33 2.89 -6.62
N GLN A 12 10.93 1.80 -7.28
CA GLN A 12 9.63 1.16 -7.03
C GLN A 12 9.55 0.61 -5.60
N ALA A 13 10.57 -0.13 -5.15
CA ALA A 13 10.63 -0.67 -3.80
C ALA A 13 10.56 0.43 -2.73
N GLY A 14 11.27 1.55 -2.93
CA GLY A 14 11.19 2.71 -2.03
C GLY A 14 9.78 3.31 -1.95
N LYS A 15 9.10 3.46 -3.10
CA LYS A 15 7.70 3.93 -3.13
C LYS A 15 6.74 2.97 -2.43
N ILE A 16 6.86 1.68 -2.70
CA ILE A 16 6.05 0.62 -2.07
C ILE A 16 6.23 0.67 -0.55
N TYR A 17 7.47 0.81 -0.07
CA TYR A 17 7.74 0.94 1.36
C TYR A 17 7.05 2.15 1.98
N THR A 18 7.20 3.34 1.38
CA THR A 18 6.58 4.57 1.90
C THR A 18 5.05 4.50 1.90
N LEU A 19 4.45 3.92 0.86
CA LEU A 19 3.00 3.73 0.80
C LEU A 19 2.53 2.66 1.79
N GLY A 20 3.29 1.59 1.99
CA GLY A 20 2.98 0.56 3.00
C GLY A 20 2.90 1.16 4.41
N LEU A 21 3.80 2.09 4.76
CA LEU A 21 3.70 2.83 6.02
C LEU A 21 2.43 3.68 6.10
N THR A 22 1.95 4.21 4.98
CA THR A 22 0.68 4.96 4.93
C THR A 22 -0.50 4.04 5.15
N VAL A 23 -0.54 2.88 4.48
CA VAL A 23 -1.56 1.84 4.67
C VAL A 23 -1.64 1.42 6.14
N GLU A 24 -0.50 1.13 6.77
CA GLU A 24 -0.48 0.72 8.18
C GLU A 24 -0.96 1.82 9.13
N ARG A 25 -0.65 3.09 8.85
CA ARG A 25 -1.20 4.22 9.62
C ARG A 25 -2.73 4.32 9.49
N ARG A 26 -3.28 4.09 8.29
CA ARG A 26 -4.75 4.11 8.08
C ARG A 26 -5.42 2.88 8.72
N ARG A 27 -4.79 1.71 8.63
CA ARG A 27 -5.21 0.49 9.31
C ARG A 27 -5.26 0.68 10.83
N GLU A 28 -4.24 1.34 11.39
CA GLU A 28 -4.20 1.66 12.81
C GLU A 28 -5.31 2.64 13.23
N LYS A 29 -5.62 3.64 12.38
CA LYS A 29 -6.77 4.53 12.61
C LYS A 29 -8.08 3.74 12.69
N LEU A 30 -8.29 2.76 11.81
CA LEU A 30 -9.44 1.85 11.86
C LEU A 30 -9.48 1.03 13.14
N ARG A 31 -8.36 0.38 13.54
CA ARG A 31 -8.28 -0.39 14.79
C ARG A 31 -8.70 0.43 15.99
N ARG A 32 -8.20 1.67 16.11
CA ARG A 32 -8.54 2.58 17.22
C ARG A 32 -10.02 2.94 17.26
N LEU A 33 -10.68 3.08 16.11
CA LEU A 33 -12.13 3.34 16.07
C LEU A 33 -12.92 2.13 16.57
N VAL A 34 -12.50 0.92 16.19
CA VAL A 34 -13.10 -0.34 16.68
C VAL A 34 -12.89 -0.50 18.19
N GLU A 35 -11.68 -0.26 18.69
CA GLU A 35 -11.37 -0.29 20.12
C GLU A 35 -12.23 0.68 20.93
N LYS A 36 -12.49 1.87 20.37
CA LYS A 36 -13.39 2.87 20.96
C LYS A 36 -14.88 2.55 20.80
N LYS A 37 -15.22 1.40 20.20
CA LYS A 37 -16.60 0.97 19.91
C LYS A 37 -17.38 2.01 19.11
N VAL A 38 -16.70 2.73 18.22
CA VAL A 38 -17.36 3.68 17.32
C VAL A 38 -18.28 2.88 16.38
N PRO A 39 -19.56 3.26 16.22
CA PRO A 39 -20.48 2.56 15.34
C PRO A 39 -19.95 2.47 13.91
N TYR A 40 -20.09 1.31 13.27
CA TYR A 40 -19.56 1.07 11.93
C TYR A 40 -20.20 1.94 10.84
N ASP A 41 -21.46 2.31 11.05
CA ASP A 41 -22.24 3.17 10.17
C ASP A 41 -21.93 4.66 10.34
N SER A 42 -21.17 5.02 11.38
CA SER A 42 -20.79 6.40 11.66
C SER A 42 -19.98 7.01 10.50
N PRO A 43 -20.11 8.33 10.26
CA PRO A 43 -19.32 9.02 9.25
C PRO A 43 -17.81 8.84 9.43
N GLN A 44 -17.34 8.81 10.68
CA GLN A 44 -15.93 8.67 11.03
C GLN A 44 -15.38 7.29 10.63
N MET A 45 -16.13 6.21 10.87
CA MET A 45 -15.73 4.87 10.46
C MET A 45 -15.69 4.75 8.94
N LYS A 46 -16.76 5.20 8.25
CA LYS A 46 -16.84 5.17 6.78
C LYS A 46 -15.68 5.95 6.14
N GLN A 47 -15.36 7.12 6.66
CA GLN A 47 -14.24 7.91 6.18
C GLN A 47 -12.90 7.20 6.41
N ALA A 48 -12.66 6.66 7.61
CA ALA A 48 -11.43 5.93 7.90
C ALA A 48 -11.28 4.67 7.03
N LEU A 49 -12.39 3.99 6.72
CA LEU A 49 -12.41 2.83 5.85
C LEU A 49 -12.06 3.21 4.41
N SER A 50 -12.72 4.24 3.87
CA SER A 50 -12.43 4.75 2.52
C SER A 50 -10.98 5.23 2.37
N GLU A 51 -10.43 5.92 3.38
CA GLU A 51 -9.01 6.32 3.40
C GLU A 51 -8.06 5.11 3.39
N PHE A 52 -8.41 4.04 4.11
CA PHE A 52 -7.63 2.81 4.13
C PHE A 52 -7.71 2.07 2.80
N GLU A 53 -8.92 1.85 2.27
CA GLU A 53 -9.15 1.15 1.01
C GLU A 53 -8.42 1.83 -0.14
N THR A 54 -8.52 3.16 -0.24
CA THR A 54 -7.81 3.94 -1.28
C THR A 54 -6.30 3.73 -1.20
N ALA A 55 -5.73 3.78 0.01
CA ALA A 55 -4.29 3.61 0.20
C ALA A 55 -3.84 2.16 -0.08
N ASP A 56 -4.65 1.18 0.32
CA ASP A 56 -4.39 -0.25 0.14
C ASP A 56 -4.46 -0.64 -1.35
N GLU A 57 -5.44 -0.12 -2.08
CA GLU A 57 -5.54 -0.30 -3.54
C GLU A 57 -4.36 0.30 -4.28
N GLU A 58 -3.94 1.52 -3.94
CA GLU A 58 -2.77 2.15 -4.55
C GLU A 58 -1.49 1.36 -4.28
N TRP A 59 -1.32 0.88 -3.05
CA TRP A 59 -0.18 0.08 -2.65
C TRP A 59 -0.13 -1.25 -3.42
N LYS A 60 -1.25 -1.99 -3.47
CA LYS A 60 -1.38 -3.25 -4.22
C LYS A 60 -1.10 -3.07 -5.71
N ARG A 61 -1.60 -1.99 -6.32
CA ARG A 61 -1.31 -1.69 -7.73
C ARG A 61 0.20 -1.54 -7.97
N LEU A 62 0.88 -0.78 -7.12
CA LEU A 62 2.33 -0.56 -7.26
C LEU A 62 3.15 -1.82 -6.95
N GLU A 63 2.72 -2.63 -5.99
CA GLU A 63 3.32 -3.94 -5.74
C GLU A 63 3.20 -4.83 -6.98
N GLN A 64 2.01 -4.91 -7.58
CA GLN A 64 1.79 -5.68 -8.81
C GLN A 64 2.65 -5.17 -9.97
N GLU A 65 2.75 -3.85 -10.19
CA GLU A 65 3.64 -3.26 -11.20
C GLU A 65 5.12 -3.61 -10.95
N HIS A 66 5.54 -3.68 -9.69
CA HIS A 66 6.91 -4.06 -9.35
C HIS A 66 7.18 -5.54 -9.60
N LEU A 67 6.24 -6.41 -9.22
CA LEU A 67 6.32 -7.85 -9.47
C LEU A 67 6.33 -8.15 -10.98
N ASP A 68 5.47 -7.50 -11.75
CA ASP A 68 5.46 -7.65 -13.21
C ASP A 68 6.75 -7.17 -13.85
N TYR A 69 7.33 -6.08 -13.33
CA TYR A 69 8.63 -5.62 -13.79
C TYR A 69 9.77 -6.58 -13.42
N LYS A 70 9.74 -7.20 -12.23
CA LYS A 70 10.68 -8.28 -11.87
C LYS A 70 10.57 -9.46 -12.84
N ARG A 71 9.34 -9.92 -13.13
CA ARG A 71 9.08 -11.03 -14.08
C ARG A 71 9.60 -10.71 -15.49
N GLN A 72 9.37 -9.49 -15.99
CA GLN A 72 9.89 -9.04 -17.29
C GLN A 72 11.41 -9.10 -17.38
N LEU A 73 12.11 -8.94 -16.26
CA LEU A 73 13.56 -9.02 -16.16
C LEU A 73 14.08 -10.45 -15.91
N GLY A 74 13.19 -11.45 -15.85
CA GLY A 74 13.54 -12.83 -15.50
C GLY A 74 13.97 -13.00 -14.05
N ILE A 75 13.57 -12.08 -13.16
CA ILE A 75 13.82 -12.15 -11.72
C ILE A 75 12.58 -12.79 -11.10
N ASP A 76 12.68 -14.06 -10.71
CA ASP A 76 11.55 -14.71 -10.03
C ASP A 76 11.22 -14.00 -8.70
N PRO A 77 9.93 -13.93 -8.31
CA PRO A 77 9.48 -13.34 -7.07
C PRO A 77 10.19 -13.88 -5.84
#